data_AF-A0A7J3HD90-F1
#
_entry.id   AF-A0A7J3HD90-F1
#
_cell.length_a   1.000
_cell.length_b   1.000
_cell.length_c   1.000
_cell.angle_alpha   90.00
_cell.angle_beta   90.00
_cell.angle_gamma   90.00
#
_symmetry.space_group_name_H-M   'P 1'
#
loop_
_entity.id
_entity.type
_entity.pdbx_description
1 polymer ?
#
loop_
_entity_poly.entity_id
_entity_poly.type
_entity_poly.pdbx_seq_one_letter_code
_entity_poly.pdbx_strand_id
1 'polypeptide(L)'
;MSCTPVSRYEGIVDLFSYLVKEKVYGPVDRLARAVDLDMIRLALYEALRYASTELRREAQVSLPSESEIREFLEAVEKSGVGVARRIAIAALTRGLRRQLAEKREQAEKREHAKS
;
A
#
# COMPACT_ATOMS: atom_id res chain seq x y z
N MET A 1 -16.00 -6.53 19.74
CA MET A 1 -15.70 -5.75 18.52
C MET A 1 -14.52 -6.40 17.82
N SER A 2 -14.78 -7.12 16.73
CA SER A 2 -13.75 -7.77 15.92
C SER A 2 -13.07 -6.71 15.04
N CYS A 3 -11.93 -6.20 15.49
CA CYS A 3 -11.08 -5.31 14.71
C CYS A 3 -10.57 -6.10 13.50
N THR A 4 -10.97 -5.73 12.28
CA THR A 4 -10.42 -6.34 11.07
C THR A 4 -8.97 -5.84 10.93
N PRO A 5 -7.99 -6.71 10.65
CA PRO A 5 -6.57 -6.35 10.65
C PRO A 5 -6.20 -5.20 9.71
N VAL A 6 -7.05 -4.88 8.73
CA VAL A 6 -6.88 -3.76 7.80
C VAL A 6 -6.96 -2.40 8.52
N SER A 7 -7.86 -2.23 9.49
CA SER A 7 -8.05 -0.94 10.17
C SER A 7 -6.91 -0.58 11.13
N ARG A 8 -6.07 -1.55 11.52
CA ARG A 8 -4.94 -1.34 12.44
C ARG A 8 -3.68 -0.86 11.73
N TYR A 9 -3.52 -1.22 10.46
CA TYR A 9 -2.32 -0.96 9.67
C TYR A 9 -2.64 -0.08 8.45
N GLU A 10 -3.51 0.91 8.64
CA GLU A 10 -4.02 1.76 7.57
C GLU A 10 -2.92 2.57 6.88
N GLY A 11 -1.93 3.07 7.62
CA GLY A 11 -0.80 3.80 7.03
C GLY A 11 0.05 2.91 6.14
N ILE A 12 0.28 1.65 6.55
CA ILE A 12 0.99 0.66 5.73
C ILE A 12 0.17 0.33 4.48
N VAL A 13 -1.14 0.08 4.63
CA VAL A 13 -2.04 -0.20 3.51
C VAL A 13 -2.08 0.98 2.54
N ASP A 14 -2.14 2.22 3.06
CA ASP A 14 -2.16 3.41 2.24
C ASP A 14 -0.85 3.60 1.46
N LEU A 15 0.29 3.43 2.12
CA LEU A 15 1.60 3.46 1.48
C LEU A 15 1.68 2.47 0.30
N PHE A 16 1.37 1.19 0.53
CA PHE A 16 1.41 0.20 -0.55
C PHE A 16 0.34 0.44 -1.62
N SER A 17 -0.85 0.94 -1.24
CA SER A 17 -1.90 1.26 -2.20
C SER A 17 -1.54 2.44 -3.11
N TYR A 18 -0.75 3.39 -2.61
CA TYR A 18 -0.17 4.47 -3.41
C TYR A 18 0.80 3.91 -4.44
N LEU A 19 1.70 3.00 -4.04
CA LEU A 19 2.59 2.31 -4.99
C LEU A 19 1.80 1.58 -6.09
N VAL A 20 0.71 0.88 -5.73
CA VAL A 20 -0.18 0.23 -6.71
C VAL A 20 -0.78 1.23 -7.67
N LYS A 21 -1.27 2.38 -7.17
CA LYS A 21 -1.79 3.47 -8.01
C LYS A 21 -0.73 3.94 -9.01
N GLU A 22 0.49 4.14 -8.56
CA GLU A 22 1.65 4.54 -9.38
C GLU A 22 2.25 3.40 -10.20
N LYS A 23 1.62 2.21 -10.20
CA LYS A 23 2.05 1.00 -10.94
C LYS A 23 3.44 0.48 -10.53
N VAL A 24 3.81 0.70 -9.28
CA VAL A 24 5.06 0.22 -8.67
C VAL A 24 4.78 -1.06 -7.89
N TYR A 25 4.88 -2.19 -8.58
CA TYR A 25 4.48 -3.49 -8.02
C TYR A 25 5.60 -4.24 -7.29
N GLY A 26 6.87 -3.90 -7.50
CA GLY A 26 8.01 -4.62 -6.91
C GLY A 26 7.91 -4.82 -5.38
N PRO A 27 7.73 -3.74 -4.60
CA PRO A 27 7.55 -3.84 -3.15
C PRO A 27 6.28 -4.60 -2.76
N VAL A 28 5.17 -4.39 -3.49
CA VAL A 28 3.86 -5.01 -3.24
C VAL A 28 3.94 -6.53 -3.41
N ASP A 29 4.53 -6.97 -4.51
CA ASP A 29 4.64 -8.40 -4.82
C ASP A 29 5.60 -9.10 -3.86
N ARG A 30 6.67 -8.42 -3.41
CA ARG A 30 7.56 -8.96 -2.39
C ARG A 30 6.84 -9.15 -1.07
N LEU A 31 6.03 -8.17 -0.65
CA LEU A 31 5.21 -8.30 0.55
C LEU A 31 4.23 -9.49 0.45
N ALA A 32 3.60 -9.67 -0.71
CA ALA A 32 2.66 -10.77 -0.96
C ALA A 32 3.34 -12.15 -0.98
N ARG A 33 4.59 -12.22 -1.45
CA ARG A 33 5.36 -13.46 -1.60
C ARG A 33 6.32 -13.74 -0.45
N ALA A 34 6.28 -12.93 0.60
CA ALA A 34 7.18 -13.09 1.74
C ALA A 34 7.00 -14.44 2.43
N VAL A 35 8.12 -15.13 2.66
CA VAL A 35 8.19 -16.38 3.43
C VAL A 35 8.84 -16.20 4.79
N ASP A 36 9.53 -15.08 4.99
CA ASP A 36 10.17 -14.70 6.24
C ASP A 36 9.99 -13.20 6.52
N LEU A 37 10.49 -12.79 7.69
CA LEU A 37 10.37 -11.41 8.16
C LEU A 37 11.32 -10.46 7.45
N ASP A 38 12.46 -10.94 6.96
CA ASP A 38 13.46 -10.10 6.31
C ASP A 38 12.97 -9.66 4.92
N MET A 39 12.24 -10.52 4.20
CA MET A 39 11.52 -10.15 2.99
C MET A 39 10.48 -9.05 3.25
N ILE A 40 9.82 -9.08 4.41
CA ILE A 40 8.81 -8.08 4.79
C ILE A 40 9.48 -6.75 5.14
N ARG A 41 10.59 -6.79 5.90
CA ARG A 41 11.43 -5.61 6.18
C ARG A 41 11.94 -4.97 4.89
N LEU A 42 12.42 -5.78 3.95
CA LEU A 42 12.89 -5.31 2.65
C LEU A 42 11.76 -4.68 1.84
N ALA A 43 10.57 -5.27 1.81
CA ALA A 43 9.41 -4.71 1.13
C ALA A 43 9.00 -3.35 1.72
N LEU A 44 8.97 -3.22 3.05
CA LEU A 44 8.69 -1.96 3.74
C LEU A 44 9.74 -0.89 3.43
N TYR A 45 11.03 -1.25 3.49
CA TYR A 45 12.12 -0.36 3.14
C TYR A 45 11.97 0.18 1.71
N GLU A 46 11.74 -0.70 0.74
CA GLU A 46 11.60 -0.27 -0.65
C GLU A 46 10.37 0.61 -0.88
N ALA A 47 9.25 0.32 -0.20
CA ALA A 47 8.04 1.13 -0.28
C ALA A 47 8.28 2.54 0.29
N LEU A 48 8.91 2.63 1.46
CA LEU A 48 9.28 3.92 2.07
C LEU A 48 10.31 4.68 1.23
N ARG A 49 11.30 3.99 0.66
CA ARG A 49 12.29 4.57 -0.25
C ARG A 49 11.61 5.17 -1.49
N TYR A 50 10.64 4.44 -2.06
CA TYR A 50 9.86 4.95 -3.18
C TYR A 50 9.07 6.21 -2.78
N ALA A 51 8.31 6.14 -1.69
CA ALA A 51 7.55 7.29 -1.18
C ALA A 51 8.44 8.50 -0.88
N SER A 52 9.64 8.30 -0.33
CA SER A 52 10.60 9.39 -0.09
C SER A 52 11.04 10.13 -1.36
N THR A 53 11.00 9.44 -2.51
CA THR A 53 11.31 10.05 -3.81
C THR A 53 10.13 10.87 -4.33
N GLU A 54 8.91 10.38 -4.14
CA GLU A 54 7.69 11.06 -4.59
C GLU A 54 7.24 12.21 -3.66
N LEU A 55 7.61 12.19 -2.37
CA LEU A 55 7.41 13.34 -1.47
C LEU A 55 8.13 14.59 -1.95
N ARG A 56 9.25 14.43 -2.69
CA ARG A 56 9.93 15.55 -3.36
C ARG A 56 9.11 16.16 -4.49
N ARG A 57 8.01 15.51 -4.88
CA ARG A 57 7.10 15.90 -5.97
C ARG A 57 5.70 16.29 -5.46
N GLU A 58 5.58 16.62 -4.17
CA GLU A 58 4.33 17.07 -3.52
C GLU A 58 3.18 16.03 -3.53
N ALA A 59 3.50 14.75 -3.70
CA ALA A 59 2.50 13.70 -3.62
C ALA A 59 1.93 13.59 -2.20
N GLN A 60 0.60 13.68 -2.06
CA GLN A 60 -0.08 13.38 -0.80
C GLN A 60 -0.09 11.85 -0.57
N VAL A 61 0.90 11.37 0.17
CA VAL A 61 1.01 9.97 0.60
C VAL A 61 0.84 9.92 2.12
N SER A 62 -0.15 9.17 2.59
CA SER A 62 -0.25 8.82 4.01
C SER A 62 0.86 7.83 4.35
N LEU A 63 1.70 8.17 5.33
CA LEU A 63 2.82 7.33 5.76
C LEU A 63 2.48 6.63 7.08
N PRO A 64 2.88 5.37 7.24
CA PRO A 64 2.78 4.70 8.53
C PRO A 64 3.73 5.35 9.54
N SER A 65 3.32 5.36 10.80
CA SER A 65 4.21 5.76 11.90
C SER A 65 5.23 4.68 12.22
N GLU A 66 6.31 5.03 12.93
CA GLU A 66 7.29 4.05 13.36
C GLU A 66 6.67 3.00 14.30
N SER A 67 5.73 3.39 15.16
CA SER A 67 5.01 2.46 16.04
C SER A 67 4.13 1.51 15.24
N GLU A 68 3.44 1.98 14.20
CA GLU A 68 2.63 1.13 13.32
C GLU A 68 3.49 0.07 12.61
N ILE A 69 4.66 0.47 12.10
CA ILE A 69 5.62 -0.46 11.48
C ILE A 69 6.08 -1.50 12.49
N ARG A 70 6.45 -1.08 13.71
CA ARG A 70 6.91 -1.98 14.77
C ARG A 70 5.83 -2.99 15.15
N GLU A 71 4.61 -2.52 15.39
CA GLU A 71 3.46 -3.36 15.72
C GLU A 71 3.09 -4.34 14.61
N PHE A 72 3.26 -3.93 13.34
CA PHE A 72 3.05 -4.80 12.20
C PHE A 72 4.08 -5.93 12.15
N LEU A 73 5.36 -5.60 12.32
CA LEU A 73 6.45 -6.58 12.34
C LEU A 73 6.29 -7.57 13.50
N GLU A 74 5.95 -7.09 14.70
CA GLU A 74 5.64 -7.96 15.84
C GLU A 74 4.44 -8.88 15.58
N ALA A 75 3.41 -8.38 14.89
CA ALA A 75 2.25 -9.19 14.56
C ALA A 75 2.58 -10.27 13.52
N VAL A 76 3.47 -9.98 12.57
CA VAL A 76 4.02 -10.96 11.62
C VAL A 76 4.84 -12.02 12.35
N GLU A 77 5.71 -11.63 13.30
CA GLU A 77 6.48 -12.58 14.11
C GLU A 77 5.57 -13.53 14.89
N LYS A 78 4.51 -13.00 15.51
CA LYS A 78 3.58 -13.78 16.35
C LYS A 78 2.59 -14.62 15.54
N SER A 79 2.11 -14.11 14.41
CA SER A 79 0.97 -14.69 13.65
C SER A 79 1.36 -15.26 12.29
N GLY A 80 2.63 -15.14 11.91
CA GLY A 80 3.19 -15.59 10.63
C GLY A 80 3.00 -14.61 9.47
N VAL A 81 3.68 -14.90 8.36
CA VAL A 81 3.69 -14.08 7.12
C VAL A 81 2.32 -13.91 6.45
N GLY A 82 1.30 -14.66 6.88
CA GLY A 82 -0.07 -14.52 6.41
C GLY A 82 -0.66 -13.12 6.68
N VAL A 83 -0.17 -12.41 7.71
CA VAL A 83 -0.57 -11.01 7.95
C VAL A 83 -0.13 -10.11 6.79
N ALA A 84 1.11 -10.25 6.32
CA ALA A 84 1.65 -9.47 5.21
C ALA A 84 0.86 -9.68 3.91
N ARG A 85 0.46 -10.92 3.61
CA ARG A 85 -0.41 -11.22 2.46
C ARG A 85 -1.76 -10.49 2.52
N ARG A 86 -2.39 -10.42 3.70
CA ARG A 86 -3.65 -9.68 3.86
C ARG A 86 -3.48 -8.19 3.61
N ILE A 87 -2.36 -7.61 4.07
CA ILE A 87 -2.01 -6.20 3.80
C ILE A 87 -1.80 -5.98 2.30
N ALA A 88 -1.05 -6.85 1.63
CA ALA A 88 -0.83 -6.74 0.17
C ALA A 88 -2.14 -6.80 -0.61
N ILE A 89 -3.06 -7.70 -0.26
CA ILE A 89 -4.40 -7.80 -0.89
C ILE A 89 -5.22 -6.52 -0.65
N ALA A 90 -5.23 -6.00 0.59
CA ALA A 90 -5.95 -4.78 0.93
C ALA A 90 -5.40 -3.57 0.15
N ALA A 91 -4.07 -3.44 0.10
CA ALA A 91 -3.38 -2.39 -0.64
C ALA A 91 -3.66 -2.45 -2.14
N LEU A 92 -3.59 -3.65 -2.74
CA LEU A 92 -3.90 -3.87 -4.15
C LEU A 92 -5.35 -3.50 -4.47
N THR A 93 -6.29 -3.96 -3.64
CA THR A 93 -7.71 -3.62 -3.80
C THR A 93 -7.95 -2.12 -3.74
N ARG A 94 -7.34 -1.43 -2.77
CA ARG A 94 -7.49 0.01 -2.59
C ARG A 94 -6.85 0.79 -3.75
N GLY A 95 -5.64 0.42 -4.16
CA GLY A 95 -4.93 1.06 -5.28
C GLY A 95 -5.69 0.89 -6.61
N LEU A 96 -6.21 -0.30 -6.88
CA LEU A 96 -7.04 -0.56 -8.07
C LEU A 96 -8.31 0.28 -8.09
N ARG A 97 -8.99 0.43 -6.93
CA ARG A 97 -10.17 1.30 -6.82
C ARG A 97 -9.84 2.76 -7.16
N ARG A 98 -8.69 3.27 -6.69
CA ARG A 98 -8.22 4.63 -7.02
C ARG A 98 -7.96 4.79 -8.52
N GLN A 99 -7.27 3.84 -9.15
CA GLN A 99 -7.03 3.85 -10.59
C GLN A 99 -8.33 3.80 -11.42
N LEU A 100 -9.32 3.00 -10.99
CA LEU A 100 -10.62 2.92 -11.65
C LEU A 100 -11.38 4.25 -11.56
N ALA A 101 -11.34 4.92 -10.41
CA ALA A 101 -11.95 6.23 -10.22
C ALA A 101 -11.32 7.28 -11.14
N GLU A 102 -9.98 7.37 -11.16
CA GLU A 102 -9.25 8.33 -12.02
C GLU A 102 -9.55 8.10 -13.51
N LYS A 103 -9.66 6.83 -13.94
CA LYS A 103 -10.04 6.52 -15.33
C LYS A 103 -11.46 6.96 -15.68
N ARG A 104 -12.42 6.85 -14.75
CA ARG A 104 -13.81 7.30 -14.95
C ARG A 104 -13.88 8.82 -15.08
N GLU A 105 -13.24 9.54 -14.16
CA GLU A 105 -13.17 11.01 -14.22
C GLU A 105 -12.51 11.51 -15.52
N GLN A 106 -11.45 10.83 -15.97
CA GLN A 106 -10.81 11.17 -17.25
C GLN A 106 -11.70 10.90 -18.46
N ALA A 107 -12.53 9.85 -18.43
CA ALA A 107 -13.48 9.56 -19.50
C ALA A 107 -14.57 10.64 -19.57
N GLU A 108 -15.17 11.00 -18.42
CA GLU A 108 -16.20 12.04 -18.32
C GLU A 108 -15.69 13.41 -18.80
N LYS A 109 -14.48 13.80 -18.41
CA LYS A 109 -13.84 15.05 -18.88
C LYS A 109 -13.59 15.05 -20.38
N ARG A 110 -13.22 13.90 -20.97
CA ARG A 110 -13.01 13.76 -22.42
C ARG A 110 -14.32 13.82 -23.21
N GLU A 111 -15.43 13.38 -22.64
CA GLU A 111 -16.76 13.48 -23.25
C GLU A 111 -17.28 14.92 -23.21
N HIS A 112 -17.11 15.61 -22.09
CA HIS A 112 -17.47 17.04 -21.96
C HIS A 112 -16.61 17.96 -22.82
N ALA A 113 -15.32 17.67 -23.03
CA ALA A 113 -14.46 18.47 -23.90
C ALA A 113 -14.73 18.27 -25.41
N LYS A 114 -15.55 17.28 -25.78
CA LYS A 114 -15.94 16.98 -27.17
C LYS A 114 -17.35 17.47 -27.53
N SER A 115 -18.10 17.97 -26.56
CA SER A 115 -19.45 18.55 -26.74
C SER A 115 -19.35 20.07 -26.77
#